data_AF-A0A963VZF6-F1
#
_entry.id   AF-A0A963VZF6-F1
#
_cell.length_a   1.000
_cell.length_b   1.000
_cell.length_c   1.000
_cell.angle_alpha   90.00
_cell.angle_beta   90.00
_cell.angle_gamma   90.00
#
_symmetry.space_group_name_H-M   'P 1'
#
loop_
_entity.id
_entity.type
_entity.pdbx_description
1 polymer ?
#
loop_
_entity_poly.entity_id
_entity_poly.type
_entity_poly.pdbx_seq_one_letter_code
_entity_poly.pdbx_strand_id
1 'polypeptide(L)'
;MMKLPRILEVTPIEAGRLSIVWSNRARSTVDIRERIARLDHFAPLADETLFATARAAMGGRVVAWGDVLDEDGEGPIDVGADQLWRWAAEQAGEAMPHAAWKAWRERHGFAVATAAEVLGISRRMAAYYDSGAWPIPKTVMLACEGYDARRADREPTPEAEPA
;
A
#
# COMPACT_ATOMS: atom_id res chain seq x y z
N MET A 1 10.67 1.04 -17.43
CA MET A 1 10.42 1.32 -16.01
C MET A 1 9.77 2.70 -15.93
N MET A 2 8.54 2.83 -15.42
CA MET A 2 8.01 4.18 -15.15
C MET A 2 8.84 4.78 -14.01
N LYS A 3 9.35 5.99 -14.22
CA LYS A 3 10.09 6.71 -13.20
C LYS A 3 9.11 7.17 -12.13
N LEU A 4 9.28 6.72 -10.89
CA LEU A 4 8.45 7.13 -9.78
C LEU A 4 8.59 8.65 -9.55
N PRO A 5 7.50 9.35 -9.24
CA PRO A 5 7.56 10.79 -9.00
C PRO A 5 8.31 11.08 -7.69
N ARG A 6 8.99 12.23 -7.65
CA ARG A 6 9.62 12.74 -6.42
C ARG A 6 8.58 13.48 -5.60
N ILE A 7 8.80 13.55 -4.29
CA ILE A 7 8.04 14.40 -3.38
C ILE A 7 8.45 15.85 -3.63
N LEU A 8 7.49 16.72 -3.93
CA LEU A 8 7.71 18.17 -4.02
C LEU A 8 7.36 18.86 -2.71
N GLU A 9 6.22 18.48 -2.14
CA GLU A 9 5.70 19.06 -0.90
C GLU A 9 5.07 17.95 -0.07
N VAL A 10 5.21 18.06 1.24
CA VAL A 10 4.53 17.23 2.21
C VAL A 10 3.93 18.13 3.28
N THR A 11 2.68 17.87 3.62
CA THR A 11 1.94 18.61 4.64
C THR A 11 1.33 17.60 5.59
N PRO A 12 1.68 17.58 6.89
CA PRO A 12 0.94 16.82 7.89
C PRO A 12 -0.48 17.41 8.01
N ILE A 13 -1.50 16.58 7.83
CA ILE A 13 -2.92 17.00 7.88
C ILE A 13 -3.48 16.85 9.30
N GLU A 14 -3.22 15.68 9.88
CA GLU A 14 -3.58 15.27 11.24
C GLU A 14 -2.58 14.19 11.68
N ALA A 15 -2.61 13.77 12.95
CA ALA A 15 -1.73 12.74 13.48
C ALA A 15 -1.71 11.48 12.59
N GLY A 16 -0.53 11.16 12.05
CA GLY A 16 -0.32 10.00 11.18
C GLY A 16 -0.88 10.11 9.76
N ARG A 17 -1.35 11.28 9.29
CA ARG A 17 -1.84 11.50 7.92
C ARG A 17 -1.10 12.63 7.21
N LEU A 18 -0.63 12.36 5.99
CA LEU A 18 0.11 13.29 5.13
C LEU A 18 -0.67 13.62 3.86
N SER A 19 -0.60 14.88 3.41
CA SER A 19 -0.86 15.30 2.03
C SER A 19 0.48 15.43 1.32
N ILE A 20 0.64 14.77 0.18
CA ILE A 20 1.86 14.82 -0.63
C ILE A 20 1.54 15.39 -2.01
N VAL A 21 2.33 16.39 -2.44
CA VAL A 21 2.35 16.88 -3.82
C VAL A 21 3.56 16.27 -4.52
N TRP A 22 3.31 15.67 -5.68
CA TRP A 22 4.29 14.89 -6.42
C TRP A 22 4.82 15.65 -7.64
N SER A 23 6.02 15.28 -8.12
CA SER A 23 6.66 15.95 -9.27
C SER A 23 5.90 15.81 -10.59
N ASN A 24 4.97 14.86 -10.68
CA ASN A 24 4.03 14.69 -11.80
C ASN A 24 2.72 15.48 -11.61
N ARG A 25 2.65 16.40 -10.63
CA ARG A 25 1.49 17.20 -10.25
C ARG A 25 0.33 16.41 -9.63
N ALA A 26 0.49 15.11 -9.40
CA ALA A 26 -0.48 14.37 -8.60
C ALA A 26 -0.48 14.87 -7.15
N ARG A 27 -1.61 14.71 -6.48
CA ARG A 27 -1.73 14.91 -5.03
C ARG A 27 -2.29 13.63 -4.41
N SER A 28 -1.70 13.22 -3.30
CA SER A 28 -2.14 12.01 -2.60
C SER A 28 -2.25 12.27 -1.11
N THR A 29 -3.20 11.59 -0.48
CA THR A 29 -3.26 11.48 0.97
C THR A 29 -2.70 10.11 1.36
N VAL A 30 -1.81 10.09 2.35
CA VAL A 30 -1.24 8.84 2.88
C VAL A 30 -1.46 8.80 4.39
N ASP A 31 -2.16 7.76 4.83
CA ASP A 31 -2.33 7.42 6.25
C ASP A 31 -1.26 6.39 6.66
N ILE A 32 -0.49 6.70 7.70
CA ILE A 32 0.52 5.79 8.24
C ILE A 32 0.21 5.36 9.69
N ARG A 33 -0.99 5.63 10.22
CA ARG A 33 -1.35 5.33 11.61
C ARG A 33 -1.21 3.85 11.95
N GLU A 34 -1.65 2.97 11.05
CA GLU A 34 -1.47 1.52 11.24
C GLU A 34 0.01 1.13 11.38
N ARG A 35 0.91 1.85 10.69
CA ARG A 35 2.34 1.57 10.69
C ARG A 35 3.00 2.08 11.97
N ILE A 36 2.63 3.28 12.40
CA ILE A 36 3.00 3.83 13.70
C ILE A 36 2.61 2.86 14.83
N ALA A 37 1.42 2.27 14.74
CA ALA A 37 0.94 1.33 15.75
C ALA A 37 1.60 -0.07 15.72
N ARG A 38 2.21 -0.47 14.60
CA ARG A 38 2.67 -1.86 14.38
C ARG A 38 4.17 -2.03 14.24
N LEU A 39 4.91 -0.96 13.95
CA LEU A 39 6.33 -1.03 13.62
C LEU A 39 7.11 -0.12 14.56
N ASP A 40 8.02 -0.70 15.36
CA ASP A 40 8.79 0.00 16.38
C ASP A 40 9.54 1.23 15.82
N HIS A 41 10.07 1.12 14.59
CA HIS A 41 10.74 2.23 13.90
C HIS A 41 9.86 3.47 13.70
N PHE A 42 8.54 3.30 13.56
CA PHE A 42 7.60 4.42 13.42
C PHE A 42 6.91 4.82 14.72
N ALA A 43 7.12 4.09 15.82
CA ALA A 43 6.46 4.37 17.09
C ALA A 43 6.67 5.81 17.60
N PRO A 44 7.85 6.45 17.43
CA PRO A 44 8.04 7.84 17.86
C PRO A 44 7.11 8.83 17.12
N LEU A 45 6.67 8.52 15.90
CA LEU A 45 5.75 9.37 15.14
C LEU A 45 4.32 9.41 15.71
N ALA A 46 4.05 8.68 16.81
CA ALA A 46 2.85 8.87 17.60
C ALA A 46 2.82 10.23 18.32
N ASP A 47 3.98 10.86 18.56
CA ASP A 47 4.07 12.24 19.03
C ASP A 47 3.70 13.20 17.89
N GLU A 48 2.62 13.96 18.07
CA GLU A 48 2.12 14.93 17.09
C GLU A 48 3.14 16.04 16.79
N THR A 49 3.95 16.43 17.76
CA THR A 49 5.00 17.45 17.60
C THR A 49 6.08 16.95 16.66
N LEU A 50 6.56 15.71 16.87
CA LEU A 50 7.51 15.08 15.97
C LEU A 50 6.88 14.86 14.59
N PHE A 51 5.65 14.36 14.53
CA PHE A 51 4.95 14.12 13.27
C PHE A 51 4.76 15.40 12.44
N ALA A 52 4.51 16.54 13.10
CA ALA A 52 4.39 17.84 12.45
C ALA A 52 5.68 18.32 11.76
N THR A 53 6.84 17.73 12.08
CA THR A 53 8.13 18.04 11.42
C THR A 53 8.31 17.38 10.04
N ALA A 54 7.29 16.67 9.55
CA ALA A 54 7.30 16.01 8.25
C ALA A 54 7.79 16.95 7.14
N ARG A 55 8.87 16.56 6.46
CA ARG A 55 9.44 17.36 5.36
C ARG A 55 9.98 16.48 4.25
N ALA A 56 9.97 17.01 3.03
CA ALA A 56 10.62 16.36 1.91
C ALA A 56 12.15 16.50 2.07
N ALA A 57 12.87 15.38 2.07
CA ALA A 57 14.33 15.36 2.23
C ALA A 57 15.00 14.57 1.09
N MET A 58 16.34 14.63 1.05
CA MET A 58 17.18 13.99 0.02
C MET A 58 16.73 14.35 -1.42
N GLY A 59 16.31 15.61 -1.61
CA GLY A 59 15.70 16.09 -2.85
C GLY A 59 14.38 15.40 -3.17
N GLY A 60 13.50 15.18 -2.19
CA GLY A 60 12.18 14.57 -2.43
C GLY A 60 12.24 13.07 -2.72
N ARG A 61 13.26 12.38 -2.24
CA ARG A 61 13.33 10.90 -2.28
C ARG A 61 12.72 10.27 -1.06
N VAL A 62 12.61 11.01 0.04
CA VAL A 62 12.01 10.56 1.30
C VAL A 62 11.17 11.67 1.91
N VAL A 63 10.17 11.30 2.72
CA VAL A 63 9.68 12.17 3.80
C VAL A 63 10.50 11.83 5.03
N ALA A 64 10.99 12.84 5.74
CA ALA A 64 11.75 12.70 6.98
C ALA A 64 11.08 13.45 8.14
N TRP A 65 11.24 12.94 9.35
CA TRP A 65 10.78 13.51 10.61
C TRP A 65 11.94 13.60 11.60
N GLY A 66 11.94 14.64 12.44
CA GLY A 66 13.03 14.91 13.39
C GLY A 66 14.28 15.47 12.72
N ASP A 67 15.33 15.69 13.52
CA ASP A 67 16.58 16.31 13.09
C ASP A 67 17.54 15.33 12.41
N VAL A 68 18.66 15.85 11.88
CA VAL A 68 19.63 15.06 11.10
C VAL A 68 20.36 14.02 11.97
N LEU A 69 20.54 14.33 13.24
CA LEU A 69 21.01 13.44 14.31
C LEU A 69 20.23 13.83 15.56
N ASP A 70 19.60 12.87 16.22
CA ASP A 70 19.05 13.08 17.56
C ASP A 70 20.14 12.98 18.64
N GLU A 71 19.75 13.16 19.90
CA GLU A 71 20.69 13.16 21.05
C GLU A 71 21.43 11.82 21.22
N ASP A 72 20.85 10.73 20.71
CA ASP A 72 21.40 9.38 20.75
C ASP A 72 22.24 9.04 19.50
N GLY A 73 22.33 9.97 18.54
CA GLY A 73 23.08 9.83 17.30
C GLY A 73 22.35 9.02 16.22
N GLU A 74 21.05 8.78 16.38
CA GLU A 74 20.21 8.19 15.34
C GLU A 74 19.76 9.25 14.33
N GLY A 75 19.67 8.84 13.07
CA GLY A 75 19.22 9.70 11.99
C GLY A 75 17.70 9.91 12.02
N PRO A 76 17.17 10.85 11.21
CA PRO A 76 15.75 11.10 11.14
C PRO A 76 14.99 9.84 10.72
N ILE A 77 13.79 9.65 11.28
CA ILE A 77 12.85 8.64 10.77
C ILE A 77 12.49 9.07 9.34
N ASP A 78 12.58 8.15 8.39
CA ASP A 78 12.25 8.45 7.00
C ASP A 78 11.42 7.37 6.31
N VAL A 79 10.72 7.78 5.25
CA VAL A 79 10.00 6.87 4.36
C VAL A 79 10.25 7.27 2.91
N GLY A 80 10.67 6.28 2.12
CA GLY A 80 10.88 6.41 0.68
C GLY A 80 9.65 6.91 -0.09
N ALA A 81 9.89 7.77 -1.07
CA ALA A 81 8.88 8.30 -1.99
C ALA A 81 8.18 7.19 -2.79
N ASP A 82 8.91 6.14 -3.17
CA ASP A 82 8.38 4.95 -3.82
C ASP A 82 7.38 4.21 -2.92
N GLN A 83 7.73 4.11 -1.63
CA GLN A 83 6.91 3.45 -0.65
C GLN A 83 5.62 4.24 -0.37
N LEU A 84 5.73 5.55 -0.19
CA LEU A 84 4.59 6.45 -0.01
C LEU A 84 3.68 6.48 -1.24
N TRP A 85 4.27 6.48 -2.45
CA TRP A 85 3.52 6.41 -3.70
C TRP A 85 2.71 5.12 -3.79
N ARG A 86 3.30 3.99 -3.38
CA ARG A 86 2.59 2.70 -3.31
C ARG A 86 1.43 2.75 -2.31
N TRP A 87 1.66 3.20 -1.08
CA TRP A 87 0.60 3.27 -0.07
C TRP A 87 -0.52 4.21 -0.46
N ALA A 88 -0.21 5.35 -1.07
CA ALA A 88 -1.21 6.26 -1.63
C ALA A 88 -2.13 5.55 -2.62
N ALA A 89 -1.56 4.78 -3.57
CA ALA A 89 -2.33 4.06 -4.56
C ALA A 89 -3.18 2.94 -3.92
N GLU A 90 -2.61 2.21 -2.96
CA GLU A 90 -3.32 1.16 -2.21
C GLU A 90 -4.52 1.71 -1.43
N GLN A 91 -4.32 2.81 -0.71
CA GLN A 91 -5.37 3.47 0.10
C GLN A 91 -6.45 4.13 -0.76
N ALA A 92 -6.10 4.58 -1.96
CA ALA A 92 -7.05 5.13 -2.92
C ALA A 92 -7.82 4.06 -3.72
N GLY A 93 -7.54 2.76 -3.51
CA GLY A 93 -8.14 1.69 -4.32
C GLY A 93 -7.65 1.67 -5.78
N GLU A 94 -6.49 2.26 -6.04
CA GLU A 94 -5.84 2.27 -7.36
C GLU A 94 -4.79 1.17 -7.52
N ALA A 95 -4.48 0.47 -6.42
CA ALA A 95 -3.66 -0.73 -6.40
C ALA A 95 -4.16 -1.69 -5.32
N MET A 96 -3.99 -2.99 -5.54
CA MET A 96 -4.28 -3.98 -4.51
C MET A 96 -3.13 -4.03 -3.51
N PRO A 97 -3.38 -3.97 -2.19
CA PRO A 97 -2.36 -4.24 -1.19
C PRO A 97 -1.79 -5.65 -1.35
N HIS A 98 -0.48 -5.80 -1.18
CA HIS A 98 0.19 -7.10 -1.26
C HIS A 98 -0.41 -8.16 -0.31
N ALA A 99 -0.73 -7.74 0.92
CA ALA A 99 -1.38 -8.61 1.89
C ALA A 99 -2.78 -9.06 1.43
N ALA A 100 -3.52 -8.19 0.74
CA ALA A 100 -4.83 -8.54 0.19
C ALA A 100 -4.72 -9.56 -0.94
N TRP A 101 -3.69 -9.47 -1.79
CA TRP A 101 -3.39 -10.49 -2.80
C TRP A 101 -3.12 -11.87 -2.19
N LYS A 102 -2.25 -11.91 -1.18
CA LYS A 102 -1.95 -13.16 -0.46
C LYS A 102 -3.21 -13.74 0.19
N ALA A 103 -3.96 -12.92 0.91
CA ALA A 103 -5.20 -13.32 1.53
C ALA A 103 -6.21 -13.85 0.51
N TRP A 104 -6.36 -13.19 -0.65
CA TRP A 104 -7.24 -13.67 -1.72
C TRP A 104 -6.82 -15.05 -2.23
N ARG A 105 -5.52 -15.26 -2.50
CA ARG A 105 -5.02 -16.58 -2.93
C ARG A 105 -5.24 -17.65 -1.86
N GLU A 106 -4.94 -17.33 -0.60
CA GLU A 106 -5.09 -18.25 0.53
C GLU A 106 -6.55 -18.66 0.75
N ARG A 107 -7.50 -17.71 0.68
CA ARG A 107 -8.94 -17.99 0.78
C ARG A 107 -9.42 -18.98 -0.29
N HIS A 108 -8.85 -18.94 -1.48
CA HIS A 108 -9.19 -19.86 -2.58
C HIS A 108 -8.29 -21.10 -2.67
N GLY A 109 -7.29 -21.23 -1.81
CA GLY A 109 -6.31 -22.32 -1.89
C GLY A 109 -5.42 -22.28 -3.15
N PHE A 110 -5.24 -21.10 -3.75
CA PHE A 110 -4.48 -20.97 -5.00
C PHE A 110 -2.98 -20.90 -4.76
N ALA A 111 -2.24 -21.81 -5.40
CA ALA A 111 -0.83 -21.57 -5.70
C ALA A 111 -0.69 -20.37 -6.66
N VAL A 112 0.50 -19.75 -6.69
CA VAL A 112 0.76 -18.57 -7.56
C VAL A 112 0.50 -18.87 -9.04
N ALA A 113 0.81 -20.09 -9.49
CA ALA A 113 0.53 -20.52 -10.87
C ALA A 113 -0.98 -20.60 -11.16
N THR A 114 -1.77 -21.15 -10.23
CA THR A 114 -3.23 -21.22 -10.36
C THR A 114 -3.85 -19.82 -10.36
N ALA A 115 -3.37 -18.92 -9.49
CA ALA A 115 -3.81 -17.52 -9.49
C ALA A 115 -3.53 -16.83 -10.84
N ALA A 116 -2.39 -17.12 -11.47
CA ALA A 116 -2.08 -16.61 -12.80
C ALA A 116 -3.07 -17.12 -13.86
N GLU A 117 -3.40 -18.42 -13.83
CA GLU A 117 -4.32 -19.06 -14.77
C GLU A 117 -5.74 -18.50 -14.64
N VAL A 118 -6.29 -18.43 -13.43
CA VAL A 118 -7.69 -17.97 -13.22
C VAL A 118 -7.88 -16.49 -13.56
N LEU A 119 -6.85 -15.67 -13.36
CA LEU A 119 -6.88 -14.24 -13.69
C LEU A 119 -6.46 -13.96 -15.15
N GLY A 120 -5.99 -14.96 -15.88
CA GLY A 120 -5.52 -14.79 -17.27
C GLY A 120 -4.26 -13.92 -17.38
N ILE A 121 -3.36 -13.97 -16.40
CA ILE A 121 -2.08 -13.24 -16.39
C ILE A 121 -0.89 -14.20 -16.50
N SER A 122 0.29 -13.69 -16.85
CA SER A 122 1.49 -14.53 -16.90
C SER A 122 1.91 -14.99 -15.49
N ARG A 123 2.45 -16.22 -15.39
CA ARG A 123 3.04 -16.76 -14.15
C ARG A 123 4.12 -15.84 -13.56
N ARG A 124 4.92 -15.20 -14.42
CA ARG A 124 5.94 -14.22 -13.99
C ARG A 124 5.32 -13.00 -13.30
N MET A 125 4.22 -12.47 -13.83
CA MET A 125 3.52 -11.34 -13.21
C MET A 125 2.92 -11.72 -11.87
N ALA A 126 2.26 -12.89 -11.78
CA ALA A 126 1.75 -13.38 -10.51
C ALA A 126 2.86 -13.57 -9.47
N ALA A 127 4.06 -14.04 -9.86
CA ALA A 127 5.21 -14.15 -8.98
C ALA A 127 5.73 -12.79 -8.49
N TYR A 128 5.74 -11.76 -9.34
CA TYR A 128 6.14 -10.40 -8.93
C TYR A 128 5.16 -9.77 -7.95
N TYR A 129 3.86 -10.01 -8.14
CA TYR A 129 2.85 -9.63 -7.17
C TYR A 129 3.07 -10.38 -5.88
N ASP A 130 3.32 -11.69 -5.95
CA ASP A 130 3.46 -12.53 -4.77
C ASP A 130 4.69 -12.19 -3.91
N SER A 131 5.79 -11.78 -4.54
CA SER A 131 6.99 -11.33 -3.84
C SER A 131 6.90 -9.88 -3.35
N GLY A 132 5.84 -9.13 -3.73
CA GLY A 132 5.71 -7.70 -3.44
C GLY A 132 6.71 -6.82 -4.20
N ALA A 133 7.39 -7.38 -5.21
CA ALA A 133 8.39 -6.65 -6.01
C ALA A 133 7.75 -5.62 -6.93
N TRP A 134 6.48 -5.82 -7.30
CA TRP A 134 5.71 -4.91 -8.13
C TRP A 134 4.36 -4.59 -7.48
N PRO A 135 3.88 -3.34 -7.59
CA PRO A 135 2.52 -3.01 -7.18
C PRO A 135 1.52 -3.80 -8.04
N ILE A 136 0.44 -4.25 -7.41
CA ILE A 136 -0.63 -4.97 -8.08
C ILE A 136 -1.62 -3.95 -8.67
N PRO A 137 -1.77 -3.85 -10.00
CA PRO A 137 -2.61 -2.83 -10.62
C PRO A 137 -4.09 -2.99 -10.28
N LYS A 138 -4.84 -1.88 -10.34
CA LYS A 138 -6.31 -1.86 -10.22
C LYS A 138 -7.01 -2.88 -11.11
N THR A 139 -6.54 -3.11 -12.33
CA THR A 139 -7.15 -4.11 -13.23
C THR A 139 -7.07 -5.53 -12.68
N VAL A 140 -5.97 -5.88 -12.01
CA VAL A 140 -5.79 -7.19 -11.36
C VAL A 140 -6.61 -7.25 -10.07
N MET A 141 -6.66 -6.16 -9.31
CA MET A 141 -7.53 -6.03 -8.13
C MET A 141 -9.00 -6.31 -8.48
N LEU A 142 -9.53 -5.58 -9.48
CA LEU A 142 -10.88 -5.74 -9.97
C LEU A 142 -11.14 -7.14 -10.57
N ALA A 143 -10.12 -7.78 -11.16
CA ALA A 143 -10.24 -9.15 -11.63
C ALA A 143 -10.36 -10.16 -10.47
N CYS A 144 -9.66 -9.94 -9.35
CA CYS A 144 -9.82 -10.75 -8.13
C CYS A 144 -11.22 -10.58 -7.53
N GLU A 145 -11.69 -9.34 -7.40
CA GLU A 145 -13.03 -9.02 -6.91
C GLU A 145 -14.12 -9.60 -7.84
N GLY A 146 -13.95 -9.48 -9.15
CA GLY A 146 -14.87 -10.04 -10.14
C GLY A 146 -14.86 -11.56 -10.16
N TYR A 147 -13.74 -12.21 -9.83
CA TYR A 147 -13.67 -13.65 -9.62
C TYR A 147 -14.53 -14.08 -8.43
N ASP A 148 -14.41 -13.37 -7.30
CA ASP A 148 -15.19 -13.64 -6.08
C ASP A 148 -16.69 -13.45 -6.34
N ALA A 149 -17.08 -12.34 -6.98
CA ALA A 149 -18.46 -12.03 -7.30
C ALA A 149 -19.13 -13.11 -8.18
N ARG A 150 -18.45 -13.56 -9.24
CA ARG A 150 -18.95 -14.62 -10.14
C ARG A 150 -19.15 -15.97 -9.45
N ARG A 151 -18.45 -16.22 -8.34
CA ARG A 151 -18.61 -17.46 -7.56
C ARG A 151 -19.76 -17.36 -6.57
N ALA A 152 -19.93 -16.21 -5.93
CA ALA A 152 -21.09 -15.95 -5.08
C ALA A 152 -22.41 -16.11 -5.86
N ASP A 153 -22.46 -15.64 -7.11
CA ASP A 153 -23.64 -15.80 -7.98
C ASP A 153 -23.93 -17.27 -8.39
N ARG A 154 -22.95 -18.16 -8.26
CA ARG A 154 -23.06 -19.57 -8.68
C ARG A 154 -23.37 -20.52 -7.54
N GLU A 155 -23.24 -20.08 -6.29
CA GLU A 155 -23.55 -20.89 -5.13
C GLU A 155 -25.08 -20.90 -4.94
N PRO A 156 -25.77 -22.04 -5.07
CA PRO A 156 -27.21 -22.07 -4.89
C PRO A 156 -27.53 -21.75 -3.44
N THR A 157 -28.45 -20.80 -3.21
CA THR A 157 -29.09 -20.60 -1.91
C THR A 157 -29.57 -21.96 -1.40
N PRO A 158 -29.21 -22.41 -0.18
CA PRO A 158 -29.71 -23.67 0.33
C PRO A 158 -31.25 -23.62 0.33
N GLU A 159 -31.88 -24.50 -0.46
CA GLU A 159 -33.32 -24.69 -0.44
C GLU A 159 -33.71 -25.02 1.00
N ALA A 160 -34.57 -24.20 1.59
CA ALA A 160 -35.18 -24.51 2.87
C ALA A 160 -35.95 -25.84 2.72
N GLU A 161 -35.55 -26.86 3.49
CA GLU A 161 -36.26 -28.14 3.54
C GLU A 161 -37.73 -27.88 3.94
N PRO A 162 -38.72 -28.31 3.13
CA PRO A 162 -40.10 -28.28 3.57
C PRO A 162 -40.32 -29.35 4.64
N ALA A 163 -41.00 -28.93 5.72
CA ALA A 163 -41.38 -29.73 6.89
C ALA A 163 -42.42 -30.83 6.61
#